data_AF-A0A951DX99-F1
#
_entry.id   AF-A0A951DX99-F1
#
_cell.length_a   1.000
_cell.length_b   1.000
_cell.length_c   1.000
_cell.angle_alpha   90.00
_cell.angle_beta   90.00
_cell.angle_gamma   90.00
#
_symmetry.space_group_name_H-M   'P 1'
#
loop_
_entity.id
_entity.type
_entity.pdbx_description
1 polymer ?
#
loop_
_entity_poly.entity_id
_entity_poly.type
_entity_poly.pdbx_seq_one_letter_code
_entity_poly.pdbx_strand_id
1 'polypeptide(L)' 'MGIVGGSGTGKSVLLRTIIGLQRPASGSIEVLGHDIRHLREAEQRELDQHFGVLFQDGALFSSLTVVQNIE' A
#
# COMPACT_ATOMS: atom_id res chain seq x y z
N MET A 1 13.01 6.53 4.57
CA MET A 1 12.29 7.77 4.97
C MET A 1 11.08 7.38 5.82
N GLY A 2 10.63 8.24 6.74
CA GLY A 2 9.44 7.99 7.57
C GLY A 2 8.49 9.19 7.55
N ILE A 3 7.20 8.92 7.74
CA ILE A 3 6.14 9.93 7.83
C ILE A 3 5.60 9.92 9.25
N VAL A 4 5.70 11.05 9.96
CA VAL A 4 5.31 11.18 11.37
C VAL A 4 4.31 12.33 11.53
N GLY A 5 3.33 12.16 12.40
CA GLY A 5 2.27 13.14 12.68
C GLY A 5 1.23 12.57 13.65
N GLY A 6 0.42 13.43 14.26
CA GLY A 6 -0.62 13.04 15.23
C GLY A 6 -1.68 12.08 14.68
N SER A 7 -2.54 11.53 15.55
CA SER A 7 -3.66 10.70 15.09
C SER A 7 -4.62 11.52 14.20
N GLY A 8 -5.18 10.89 13.17
CA GLY A 8 -6.13 11.54 12.25
C GLY A 8 -5.52 12.49 11.20
N THR A 9 -4.20 12.68 11.17
CA THR A 9 -3.56 13.60 10.21
C THR A 9 -3.42 13.06 8.77
N GLY A 10 -4.08 11.95 8.44
CA GLY A 10 -4.11 11.40 7.08
C GLY A 10 -2.94 10.48 6.69
N LYS A 11 -2.06 10.07 7.61
CA LYS A 11 -0.91 9.18 7.30
C LYS A 11 -1.34 7.87 6.63
N SER A 12 -2.35 7.20 7.20
CA SER A 12 -2.87 5.93 6.65
C SER A 12 -3.54 6.14 5.29
N VAL A 13 -4.22 7.27 5.11
CA VAL A 13 -4.81 7.66 3.82
C VAL A 13 -3.72 7.87 2.79
N LEU A 14 -2.67 8.61 3.12
CA LEU A 14 -1.54 8.86 2.23
C LEU A 14 -0.84 7.56 1.82
N LEU A 15 -0.51 6.70 2.77
CA LEU A 15 0.15 5.42 2.48
C LEU A 15 -0.71 4.53 1.58
N ARG A 16 -2.00 4.38 1.88
CA ARG A 16 -2.96 3.65 1.03
C ARG A 16 -3.10 4.24 -0.37
N THR A 17 -3.02 5.56 -0.48
CA THR A 17 -3.07 6.26 -1.77
C THR A 17 -1.82 5.97 -2.59
N ILE A 18 -0.62 5.99 -1.97
CA ILE A 18 0.65 5.70 -2.65
C ILE A 18 0.67 4.27 -3.21
N ILE A 19 0.15 3.30 -2.47
CA ILE A 19 0.09 1.88 -2.90
C ILE A 19 -1.14 1.56 -3.76
N GLY A 20 -1.89 2.57 -4.23
CA GLY A 20 -3.03 2.37 -5.14
C GLY A 20 -4.31 1.80 -4.51
N LEU A 21 -4.33 1.53 -3.19
CA LEU A 21 -5.54 1.08 -2.48
C LEU A 21 -6.60 2.18 -2.31
N GLN A 22 -6.21 3.44 -2.49
CA GLN A 22 -7.13 4.57 -2.49
C GLN A 22 -6.80 5.50 -3.66
N ARG A 23 -7.81 5.94 -4.41
CA ARG A 23 -7.59 6.90 -5.50
C ARG A 23 -7.36 8.31 -4.95
N PRO A 24 -6.33 9.04 -5.42
CA PRO A 24 -6.14 10.44 -5.06
C PRO A 24 -7.28 11.29 -5.63
N ALA A 25 -7.76 12.27 -4.86
CA ALA A 25 -8.81 13.18 -5.31
C ALA A 25 -8.30 14.13 -6.41
N SER A 26 -7.03 14.51 -6.35
CA SER A 26 -6.35 15.38 -7.31
C SER A 26 -4.83 15.15 -7.27
N GLY A 27 -4.11 15.72 -8.23
CA GLY A 27 -2.66 15.52 -8.36
C GLY A 27 -2.28 14.20 -9.05
N SER A 28 -0.98 13.89 -9.02
CA SER A 28 -0.40 12.69 -9.62
C SER A 28 0.53 12.00 -8.62
N ILE A 29 0.62 10.69 -8.71
CA ILE A 29 1.56 9.87 -7.95
C ILE A 29 2.21 8.92 -8.93
N GLU A 30 3.54 8.97 -8.99
CA GLU A 30 4.35 8.12 -9.85
C GLU A 30 5.16 7.16 -8.97
N VAL A 31 5.06 5.86 -9.25
CA VAL A 31 5.80 4.82 -8.54
C VAL A 31 6.50 3.96 -9.58
N LEU A 32 7.83 3.84 -9.48
CA LEU A 32 8.65 3.05 -10.41
C LEU A 32 8.42 3.40 -11.90
N GLY A 33 8.14 4.67 -12.22
CA GLY A 33 7.87 5.11 -13.60
C GLY A 33 6.40 5.00 -14.03
N HIS A 34 5.52 4.53 -13.13
CA HIS A 34 4.10 4.34 -13.42
C HIS A 34 3.23 5.36 -12.70
N ASP A 35 2.38 6.08 -13.45
CA ASP A 35 1.30 6.88 -12.86
C ASP A 35 0.17 5.96 -12.37
N ILE A 36 0.00 5.90 -11.05
CA ILE A 36 -0.96 4.99 -10.41
C ILE A 36 -2.42 5.29 -10.76
N ARG A 37 -2.73 6.48 -11.31
CA ARG A 37 -4.08 6.84 -11.74
C ARG A 37 -4.49 6.19 -13.05
N HIS A 38 -3.51 5.82 -13.87
CA HIS A 38 -3.73 5.38 -15.26
C HIS A 38 -3.24 3.95 -15.51
N LEU A 39 -3.04 3.16 -14.44
CA LEU A 39 -2.64 1.77 -14.55
C LEU A 39 -3.76 0.89 -15.10
N ARG A 40 -3.40 0.02 -16.05
CA ARG A 40 -4.21 -1.14 -16.39
C ARG A 40 -4.10 -2.18 -15.28
N GLU A 41 -5.07 -3.09 -15.18
CA GLU A 41 -5.08 -4.12 -14.15
C GLU A 41 -3.79 -4.97 -14.11
N ALA A 42 -3.19 -5.26 -15.26
CA ALA A 42 -1.94 -6.01 -15.34
C ALA A 42 -0.76 -5.23 -14.73
N GLU A 43 -0.66 -3.93 -15.01
CA GLU A 43 0.39 -3.06 -14.49
C GLU A 43 0.21 -2.82 -12.98
N GLN A 44 -1.05 -2.73 -12.52
CA GLN A 44 -1.34 -2.65 -11.10
C GLN A 44 -0.90 -3.92 -10.36
N ARG A 45 -1.19 -5.11 -10.90
CA ARG A 45 -0.73 -6.38 -10.30
C ARG A 45 0.79 -6.52 -10.27
N GLU A 46 1.48 -5.99 -11.27
CA GLU A 46 2.94 -5.95 -11.28
C GLU A 46 3.45 -5.01 -10.18
N LEU A 47 2.90 -3.81 -10.10
CA LEU A 47 3.27 -2.82 -9.07
C LEU A 47 2.99 -3.34 -7.65
N ASP A 48 1.88 -4.04 -7.44
CA ASP A 48 1.52 -4.62 -6.14
C ASP A 48 2.56 -5.63 -5.64
N GLN A 49 3.26 -6.34 -6.54
CA GLN A 49 4.34 -7.27 -6.17
C GLN A 49 5.59 -6.55 -5.65
N HIS A 50 5.72 -5.24 -5.89
CA HIS A 50 6.80 -4.41 -5.36
C HIS A 50 6.50 -3.85 -3.96
N PHE A 51 5.28 -4.02 -3.44
CA PHE A 51 4.89 -3.50 -2.13
C PHE A 51 4.86 -4.59 -1.05
N GLY A 52 5.68 -4.40 -0.01
CA GLY A 52 5.51 -5.08 1.28
C GLY A 52 4.79 -4.16 2.26
N VAL A 53 3.60 -4.56 2.74
CA VAL A 53 2.80 -3.76 3.69
C VAL A 53 2.77 -4.45 5.05
N LEU A 54 3.26 -3.77 6.08
CA LEU A 54 3.10 -4.18 7.47
C LEU A 54 1.98 -3.35 8.12
N PHE A 55 0.98 -4.04 8.68
CA PHE A 55 -0.14 -3.41 9.36
C PHE A 55 0.19 -3.11 10.82
N GLN A 56 -0.38 -2.03 11.38
CA GLN A 56 -0.10 -1.60 12.75
C GLN A 56 -0.45 -2.66 13.81
N ASP A 57 -1.57 -3.35 13.63
CA ASP A 57 -2.04 -4.38 14.58
C ASP A 57 -1.55 -5.80 14.23
N GLY A 58 -0.67 -5.94 13.22
CA GLY A 58 -0.38 -7.22 12.60
C GLY A 58 -1.58 -7.75 11.80
N ALA A 59 -1.33 -8.29 10.60
CA ALA A 59 -2.38 -8.88 9.77
C ALA A 59 -2.14 -10.38 9.58
N LEU A 60 -1.72 -11.06 10.65
CA LEU A 60 -1.48 -12.50 10.62
C LEU A 60 -2.82 -13.24 10.62
N PHE A 61 -2.93 -14.26 9.78
CA PHE A 61 -4.02 -15.23 9.82
C PHE A 61 -3.86 -16.06 11.08
N SER A 62 -4.72 -15.80 12.07
CA SER A 62 -4.65 -16.42 13.40
C SER A 62 -4.88 -17.94 13.39
N SER A 63 -5.47 -18.47 12.32
CA SER A 63 -5.63 -19.90 12.08
C SER A 63 -4.38 -20.58 11.52
N LEU A 64 -3.33 -19.83 11.18
CA LEU A 64 -2.11 -20.30 10.55
C LEU A 64 -0.91 -20.13 11.49
N THR A 65 0.05 -21.05 11.41
CA THR A 65 1.37 -20.90 12.04
C THR A 65 2.17 -19.76 11.39
N VAL A 66 3.26 -19.33 12.04
CA VAL A 66 4.14 -18.29 11.48
C VAL A 66 4.66 -18.67 10.09
N VAL A 67 5.07 -19.94 9.90
CA VAL A 67 5.55 -20.44 8.59
C VAL A 67 4.42 -20.42 7.54
N GLN A 68 3.20 -20.82 7.92
CA GLN A 68 2.06 -20.79 7.01
C GLN A 68 1.57 -19.37 6.66
N ASN A 69 1.99 -18.33 7.40
CA ASN A 69 1.70 -16.93 7.05
C ASN A 69 2.69 -16.36 6.03
N ILE A 70 3.81 -17.04 5.75
CA ILE A 70 4.89 -16.56 4.86
C ILE A 70 5.09 -17.43 3.61
N GLU A 71 4.43 -18.59 3.53
CA GLU A 71 4.31 -19.44 2.32
C GLU A 71 3.17 -18.94 1.41
#